data_AF-A0A2N1W5A1-F1
#
_entry.id   AF-A0A2N1W5A1-F1
#
_cell.length_a   1.000
_cell.length_b   1.000
_cell.length_c   1.000
_cell.angle_alpha   90.00
_cell.angle_beta   90.00
_cell.angle_gamma   90.00
#
_symmetry.space_group_name_H-M   'P 1'
#
loop_
_entity.id
_entity.type
_entity.pdbx_description
1 polymer ?
#
loop_
_entity_poly.entity_id
_entity_poly.type
_entity_poly.pdbx_seq_one_letter_code
_entity_poly.pdbx_strand_id
1 'polypeptide(L)'
;MGYSYTKRFTSWPHLWLGMSLAIAPVGGWLAITGSWSEPWWLLLAITVAVLTWVAGFDVFYALPDEQFDRAQGLRSAVVRLGQQKAILFGKLLHGITIPALALFGWGAGFGVWYFVGVALAAAILTWEHQLVKPGDLSRLDAAFFTMNGVMSVTVFGFALVDRIL
;
A
#
# COMPACT_ATOMS: atom_id res chain seq x y z
N MET A 1 -12.01 11.30 -4.38
CA MET A 1 -13.39 11.29 -4.91
C MET A 1 -13.53 10.72 -6.34
N GLY A 2 -12.48 10.67 -7.19
CA GLY A 2 -12.57 10.07 -8.54
C GLY A 2 -12.32 8.55 -8.65
N TYR A 3 -11.74 7.92 -7.62
CA TYR A 3 -11.34 6.50 -7.64
C TYR A 3 -12.51 5.56 -7.98
N SER A 4 -13.67 5.70 -7.34
CA SER A 4 -14.80 4.78 -7.57
C SER A 4 -15.30 4.80 -9.02
N TYR A 5 -15.13 5.93 -9.72
CA TYR A 5 -15.48 6.05 -11.14
C TYR A 5 -14.48 5.32 -12.06
N THR A 6 -13.24 5.10 -11.60
CA THR A 6 -12.18 4.44 -12.39
C THR A 6 -12.52 3.00 -12.77
N LYS A 7 -13.31 2.30 -11.94
CA LYS A 7 -13.85 0.97 -12.24
C LYS A 7 -14.65 0.91 -13.55
N ARG A 8 -15.16 2.05 -14.07
CA ARG A 8 -15.91 2.07 -15.34
C ARG A 8 -15.03 2.04 -16.58
N PHE A 9 -13.76 2.47 -16.48
CA PHE A 9 -12.89 2.61 -17.64
C PHE A 9 -11.54 1.88 -17.53
N THR A 10 -11.09 1.48 -16.33
CA THR A 10 -9.84 0.72 -16.17
C THR A 10 -10.01 -0.48 -15.22
N SER A 11 -9.28 -1.56 -15.49
CA SER A 11 -9.16 -2.71 -14.58
C SER A 11 -8.14 -2.50 -13.47
N TRP A 12 -7.52 -1.33 -13.38
CA TRP A 12 -6.49 -1.01 -12.39
C TRP A 12 -6.90 0.14 -11.45
N PRO A 13 -8.12 0.12 -10.88
CA PRO A 13 -8.58 1.18 -9.97
C PRO A 13 -7.68 1.26 -8.73
N HIS A 14 -7.16 0.12 -8.26
CA HIS A 14 -6.31 0.02 -7.07
C HIS A 14 -5.04 0.89 -7.17
N LEU A 15 -4.44 0.97 -8.37
CA LEU A 15 -3.27 1.83 -8.61
C LEU A 15 -3.65 3.31 -8.63
N TRP A 16 -4.87 3.65 -9.07
CA TRP A 16 -5.39 5.01 -8.99
C TRP A 16 -5.62 5.43 -7.54
N LEU A 17 -6.15 4.54 -6.69
CA LEU A 17 -6.28 4.80 -5.26
C LEU A 17 -4.92 5.01 -4.62
N GLY A 18 -3.98 4.08 -4.85
CA GLY A 18 -2.63 4.15 -4.31
C GLY A 18 -1.92 5.44 -4.72
N MET A 19 -2.00 5.82 -5.99
CA MET A 19 -1.42 7.08 -6.47
C MET A 19 -2.07 8.30 -5.79
N SER A 20 -3.39 8.28 -5.61
CA SER A 20 -4.10 9.37 -4.94
C SER A 20 -3.61 9.59 -3.50
N LEU A 21 -3.33 8.51 -2.76
CA LEU A 21 -2.78 8.60 -1.41
C LEU A 21 -1.29 8.95 -1.41
N ALA A 22 -0.52 8.44 -2.39
CA ALA A 22 0.91 8.69 -2.50
C ALA A 22 1.26 10.16 -2.78
N ILE A 23 0.31 10.95 -3.29
CA ILE A 23 0.47 12.41 -3.43
C ILE A 23 0.58 13.09 -2.07
N ALA A 24 -0.03 12.57 -1.00
CA ALA A 24 -0.02 13.20 0.32
C ALA A 24 1.38 13.40 0.92
N PRO A 25 2.27 12.39 1.02
CA PRO A 25 3.63 12.60 1.53
C PRO A 25 4.47 13.53 0.63
N VAL A 26 4.30 13.47 -0.69
CA VAL A 26 4.99 14.38 -1.63
C VAL A 26 4.53 15.82 -1.43
N GLY A 27 3.22 16.04 -1.35
CA GLY A 27 2.62 17.35 -1.11
C GLY A 27 3.02 17.90 0.27
N GLY A 28 3.05 17.05 1.30
CA GLY A 28 3.51 17.42 2.64
C GLY A 28 4.96 17.89 2.65
N TRP A 29 5.86 17.18 1.96
CA TRP A 29 7.25 17.61 1.80
C TRP A 29 7.33 18.96 1.09
N LEU A 30 6.73 19.08 -0.10
CA LEU A 30 6.80 20.31 -0.91
C LEU A 30 6.19 21.51 -0.19
N ALA A 31 5.13 21.32 0.59
CA ALA A 31 4.51 22.37 1.38
C ALA A 31 5.42 22.91 2.49
N ILE A 32 6.32 22.09 3.03
CA ILE A 32 7.24 22.47 4.11
C ILE A 32 8.57 22.99 3.55
N THR A 33 9.14 22.31 2.56
CA THR A 33 10.49 22.63 2.05
C THR A 33 10.49 23.65 0.91
N GLY A 34 9.38 23.78 0.18
CA GLY A 34 9.31 24.61 -1.03
C GLY A 34 10.15 24.09 -2.20
N SER A 35 10.78 22.92 -2.08
CA SER A 35 11.70 22.35 -3.07
C SER A 35 11.57 20.83 -3.16
N TRP A 36 11.94 20.29 -4.31
CA TRP A 36 12.03 18.85 -4.50
C TRP A 36 13.11 18.24 -3.58
N SER A 37 13.00 16.95 -3.27
CA SER A 37 13.94 16.29 -2.37
C SER A 37 15.34 16.19 -2.96
N GLU A 38 16.34 16.25 -2.09
CA GLU A 38 17.70 15.79 -2.37
C GLU A 38 18.03 14.61 -1.44
N PRO A 39 18.33 13.42 -1.97
CA PRO A 39 18.42 13.09 -3.40
C PRO A 39 17.07 13.10 -4.12
N TRP A 40 17.08 13.40 -5.42
CA TRP A 40 15.88 13.56 -6.26
C TRP A 40 14.91 12.36 -6.24
N TRP A 41 15.41 11.14 -6.03
CA TRP A 41 14.59 9.93 -6.03
C TRP A 41 13.86 9.68 -4.71
N LEU A 42 14.15 10.44 -3.65
CA LEU A 42 13.60 10.20 -2.31
C LEU A 42 12.06 10.26 -2.30
N LEU A 43 11.48 11.32 -2.87
CA LEU A 43 10.02 11.44 -2.97
C LEU A 43 9.38 10.39 -3.88
N LEU A 44 10.12 9.88 -4.87
CA LEU A 44 9.65 8.78 -5.71
C LEU A 44 9.65 7.46 -4.93
N ALA A 45 10.65 7.21 -4.08
CA ALA A 45 10.70 6.02 -3.25
C ALA A 45 9.49 5.93 -2.31
N ILE A 46 9.16 7.02 -1.60
CA ILE A 46 7.97 7.04 -0.73
C ILE A 46 6.66 6.97 -1.54
N THR A 47 6.63 7.56 -2.73
CA THR A 47 5.47 7.45 -3.63
C THR A 47 5.21 6.01 -4.02
N VAL A 48 6.25 5.28 -4.45
CA VAL A 48 6.17 3.86 -4.80
C VAL A 48 5.77 3.02 -3.60
N ALA A 49 6.35 3.28 -2.43
CA ALA A 49 6.00 2.59 -1.20
C ALA A 49 4.50 2.71 -0.89
N VAL A 50 3.97 3.94 -0.82
CA VAL A 50 2.57 4.20 -0.50
C VAL A 50 1.64 3.68 -1.59
N LEU A 51 1.96 3.90 -2.86
CA LEU A 51 1.13 3.45 -3.98
C LEU A 51 0.98 1.93 -3.96
N THR A 52 2.09 1.20 -3.88
CA THR A 52 2.07 -0.26 -3.94
C THR A 52 1.45 -0.88 -2.71
N TRP A 53 1.66 -0.28 -1.53
CA TRP A 53 1.01 -0.73 -0.31
C TRP A 53 -0.51 -0.61 -0.40
N VAL A 54 -1.00 0.61 -0.66
CA VAL A 54 -2.43 0.89 -0.72
C VAL A 54 -3.09 0.10 -1.84
N ALA A 55 -2.45 -0.03 -2.99
CA ALA A 55 -2.98 -0.81 -4.09
C ALA A 55 -3.03 -2.32 -3.76
N GLY A 56 -2.01 -2.87 -3.08
CA GLY A 56 -1.97 -4.28 -2.69
C GLY A 56 -3.11 -4.63 -1.73
N PHE A 57 -3.32 -3.77 -0.73
CA PHE A 57 -4.42 -3.86 0.21
C PHE A 57 -5.80 -3.72 -0.46
N ASP A 58 -5.97 -2.71 -1.32
CA ASP A 58 -7.24 -2.47 -2.02
C ASP A 58 -7.61 -3.61 -2.97
N VAL A 59 -6.62 -4.33 -3.51
CA VAL A 59 -6.87 -5.57 -4.28
C VAL A 59 -7.49 -6.64 -3.39
N PHE A 60 -7.00 -6.82 -2.16
CA PHE A 60 -7.58 -7.77 -1.21
C PHE A 60 -9.00 -7.37 -0.79
N TYR A 61 -9.25 -6.07 -0.62
CA TYR A 61 -10.58 -5.51 -0.35
C TYR A 61 -11.59 -5.77 -1.45
N ALA A 62 -11.13 -5.80 -2.70
CA ALA A 62 -12.00 -6.03 -3.84
C ALA A 62 -12.31 -7.52 -4.08
N LEU A 63 -11.72 -8.46 -3.31
CA LEU A 63 -11.97 -9.89 -3.51
C LEU A 63 -13.43 -10.29 -3.24
N PRO A 64 -14.08 -9.84 -2.15
CA PRO A 64 -15.49 -10.14 -1.90
C PRO A 64 -16.43 -9.52 -2.94
N ASP A 65 -16.03 -8.42 -3.56
CA ASP A 65 -16.84 -7.67 -4.53
C ASP A 65 -16.85 -8.30 -5.93
N GLU A 66 -16.12 -9.40 -6.18
CA GLU A 66 -15.94 -9.95 -7.54
C GLU A 66 -17.27 -10.20 -8.26
N GLN A 67 -18.22 -10.89 -7.61
CA GLN A 67 -19.49 -11.24 -8.24
C GLN A 67 -20.33 -10.01 -8.55
N PHE A 68 -20.34 -9.05 -7.62
CA PHE A 68 -21.06 -7.78 -7.79
C PHE A 68 -20.44 -6.94 -8.91
N ASP A 69 -19.12 -6.76 -8.90
CA ASP A 69 -18.41 -5.99 -9.92
C ASP A 69 -18.65 -6.62 -11.31
N ARG A 70 -18.64 -7.96 -11.44
CA ARG A 70 -18.99 -8.65 -12.69
C ARG A 70 -20.43 -8.39 -13.12
N ALA A 71 -21.40 -8.54 -12.22
CA ALA A 71 -22.82 -8.35 -12.52
C ALA A 71 -23.14 -6.91 -12.96
N GLN A 72 -22.42 -5.93 -12.42
CA GLN A 72 -22.57 -4.51 -12.76
C GLN A 72 -21.68 -4.04 -13.92
N GLY A 73 -20.91 -4.94 -14.56
CA GLY A 73 -20.00 -4.59 -15.65
C GLY A 73 -18.84 -3.68 -15.22
N LEU A 74 -18.50 -3.69 -13.92
CA LEU A 74 -17.38 -2.94 -13.36
C LEU A 74 -16.06 -3.69 -13.57
N ARG A 75 -14.97 -2.92 -13.67
CA ARG A 75 -13.62 -3.42 -13.91
C ARG A 75 -12.80 -3.28 -12.63
N SER A 76 -12.06 -4.33 -12.30
CA SER A 76 -11.07 -4.35 -11.22
C SER A 76 -9.99 -5.40 -11.53
N ALA A 77 -8.90 -5.42 -10.75
CA ALA A 77 -7.87 -6.44 -10.94
C ALA A 77 -8.45 -7.84 -10.64
N VAL A 78 -9.37 -7.93 -9.69
CA VAL A 78 -10.08 -9.16 -9.33
C VAL A 78 -10.95 -9.65 -10.49
N VAL A 79 -11.78 -8.79 -11.08
CA VAL A 79 -12.61 -9.16 -12.24
C VAL A 79 -11.76 -9.57 -13.45
N ARG A 80 -10.66 -8.85 -13.70
CA ARG A 80 -9.79 -9.10 -14.87
C ARG A 80 -8.94 -10.35 -14.72
N LEU A 81 -8.33 -10.58 -13.56
CA LEU A 81 -7.34 -11.62 -13.34
C LEU A 81 -7.93 -12.88 -12.71
N GLY A 82 -9.09 -12.77 -12.06
CA GLY A 82 -9.64 -13.78 -11.17
C GLY A 82 -8.96 -13.77 -9.80
N GLN A 83 -9.65 -14.31 -8.79
CA GLN A 83 -9.25 -14.27 -7.38
C GLN A 83 -7.79 -14.69 -7.13
N GLN A 84 -7.35 -15.83 -7.67
CA GLN A 84 -5.99 -16.36 -7.44
C GLN A 84 -4.89 -15.40 -7.92
N LYS A 85 -5.01 -14.93 -9.17
CA LYS A 85 -4.02 -14.03 -9.78
C LYS A 85 -4.09 -12.63 -9.19
N ALA A 86 -5.27 -12.17 -8.78
CA ALA A 86 -5.43 -10.92 -8.06
C ALA A 86 -4.75 -10.97 -6.68
N ILE A 87 -4.88 -12.08 -5.94
CA ILE A 87 -4.15 -12.28 -4.69
C ILE A 87 -2.64 -12.22 -4.94
N LEU A 88 -2.12 -12.94 -5.94
CA LEU A 88 -0.70 -12.87 -6.28
C LEU A 88 -0.27 -11.43 -6.63
N PHE A 89 -1.08 -10.72 -7.43
CA PHE A 89 -0.81 -9.33 -7.78
C PHE A 89 -0.72 -8.43 -6.54
N GLY A 90 -1.67 -8.52 -5.60
CA GLY A 90 -1.62 -7.77 -4.34
C GLY A 90 -0.38 -8.10 -3.49
N LYS A 91 0.02 -9.39 -3.43
CA LYS A 91 1.24 -9.82 -2.74
C LYS A 91 2.51 -9.26 -3.37
N LEU A 92 2.59 -9.23 -4.71
CA LEU A 92 3.72 -8.64 -5.43
C LEU A 92 3.84 -7.13 -5.17
N LEU A 93 2.72 -6.41 -5.13
CA LEU A 93 2.70 -4.99 -4.77
C LEU A 93 3.25 -4.78 -3.35
N HIS A 94 2.78 -5.54 -2.37
CA HIS A 94 3.32 -5.51 -1.01
C HIS A 94 4.82 -5.88 -0.96
N GLY A 95 5.27 -6.79 -1.82
CA GLY A 95 6.69 -7.11 -1.98
C GLY A 95 7.54 -5.95 -2.48
N ILE A 96 6.95 -5.00 -3.24
CA ILE A 96 7.62 -3.78 -3.69
C ILE A 96 7.61 -2.69 -2.60
N THR A 97 6.57 -2.66 -1.76
CA THR A 97 6.44 -1.70 -0.67
C THR A 97 7.66 -1.71 0.26
N ILE A 98 8.09 -2.88 0.72
CA ILE A 98 9.18 -3.02 1.69
C ILE A 98 10.52 -2.45 1.18
N PRO A 99 11.06 -2.86 0.01
CA PRO A 99 12.28 -2.26 -0.50
C PRO A 99 12.13 -0.76 -0.81
N ALA A 100 10.95 -0.29 -1.21
CA ALA A 100 10.71 1.14 -1.41
C ALA A 100 10.74 1.94 -0.09
N LEU A 101 10.17 1.40 1.00
CA LEU A 101 10.29 1.99 2.35
C LEU A 101 11.73 1.96 2.85
N ALA A 102 12.47 0.87 2.62
CA ALA A 102 13.87 0.79 2.99
C ALA A 102 14.74 1.80 2.22
N LEU A 103 14.49 1.94 0.92
CA LEU A 103 15.16 2.92 0.06
C LEU A 103 14.86 4.36 0.51
N PHE A 104 13.60 4.67 0.84
CA PHE A 104 13.24 5.96 1.42
C PHE A 104 13.96 6.21 2.74
N GLY A 105 13.97 5.23 3.64
CA GLY A 105 14.66 5.29 4.93
C GLY A 105 16.13 5.65 4.79
N TRP A 106 16.81 4.92 3.91
CA TRP A 106 18.21 5.13 3.60
C TRP A 106 18.47 6.52 3.01
N GLY A 107 17.68 6.95 2.02
CA GLY A 107 17.84 8.26 1.38
C GLY A 107 17.52 9.44 2.29
N ALA A 108 16.61 9.27 3.25
CA ALA A 108 16.25 10.27 4.23
C ALA A 108 17.17 10.27 5.47
N GLY A 109 18.21 9.43 5.48
CA GLY A 109 19.20 9.36 6.56
C GLY A 109 18.66 8.82 7.88
N PHE A 110 17.62 7.99 7.84
CA PHE A 110 17.13 7.32 9.04
C PHE A 110 18.10 6.24 9.54
N GLY A 111 18.14 6.07 10.85
CA GLY A 111 18.92 5.08 11.58
C GLY A 111 18.15 3.78 11.87
N VAL A 112 18.66 3.05 12.85
CA VAL A 112 18.24 1.66 13.14
C VAL A 112 16.76 1.56 13.52
N TRP A 113 16.20 2.55 14.22
CA TRP A 113 14.83 2.46 14.71
C TRP A 113 13.83 2.49 13.56
N TYR A 114 14.06 3.32 12.54
CA TYR A 114 13.25 3.29 11.33
C TYR A 114 13.25 1.91 10.67
N PHE A 115 14.43 1.29 10.53
CA PHE A 115 14.53 -0.04 9.89
C PHE A 115 13.89 -1.15 10.73
N VAL A 116 13.87 -1.02 12.07
CA VAL A 116 13.04 -1.90 12.92
C VAL A 116 11.56 -1.73 12.57
N GLY A 117 11.08 -0.49 12.40
CA GLY A 117 9.72 -0.21 11.95
C GLY A 117 9.40 -0.85 10.58
N VAL A 118 10.33 -0.77 9.62
CA VAL A 118 10.18 -1.42 8.31
C VAL A 118 10.14 -2.94 8.43
N ALA A 119 10.98 -3.53 9.28
CA ALA A 119 10.97 -4.98 9.53
C ALA A 119 9.64 -5.44 10.17
N LEU A 120 9.09 -4.67 11.10
CA LEU A 120 7.77 -4.93 11.68
C LEU A 120 6.65 -4.79 10.64
N ALA A 121 6.71 -3.78 9.77
CA ALA A 121 5.77 -3.65 8.65
C ALA A 121 5.83 -4.87 7.72
N ALA A 122 7.03 -5.38 7.41
CA ALA A 122 7.19 -6.59 6.62
C ALA A 122 6.59 -7.82 7.32
N ALA A 123 6.74 -7.95 8.64
CA ALA A 123 6.13 -9.02 9.41
C ALA A 123 4.59 -8.94 9.39
N ILE A 124 4.02 -7.74 9.55
CA ILE A 124 2.58 -7.50 9.45
C ILE A 124 2.06 -7.91 8.07
N LEU A 125 2.67 -7.42 6.98
CA LEU A 125 2.25 -7.76 5.62
C LEU A 125 2.38 -9.27 5.36
N THR A 126 3.43 -9.92 5.86
CA THR A 126 3.62 -11.36 5.72
C THR A 126 2.50 -12.13 6.43
N TRP A 127 2.12 -11.70 7.63
CA TRP A 127 1.01 -12.28 8.37
C TRP A 127 -0.33 -12.09 7.64
N GLU A 128 -0.60 -10.89 7.14
CA GLU A 128 -1.79 -10.58 6.34
C GLU A 128 -1.90 -11.51 5.12
N HIS A 129 -0.79 -11.77 4.43
CA HIS A 129 -0.77 -12.65 3.26
C HIS A 129 -1.16 -14.10 3.57
N GLN A 130 -1.06 -14.54 4.83
CA GLN A 130 -1.47 -15.89 5.26
C GLN A 130 -2.98 -16.00 5.49
N LEU A 131 -3.64 -14.87 5.77
CA LEU A 131 -5.08 -14.79 5.97
C LEU A 131 -5.85 -14.80 4.64
N VAL A 132 -5.25 -14.27 3.58
CA VAL A 132 -5.88 -14.19 2.26
C VAL A 132 -5.62 -15.46 1.45
N LYS A 133 -6.67 -16.26 1.25
CA LYS A 133 -6.61 -17.50 0.46
C LYS A 133 -7.66 -17.49 -0.66
N PRO A 134 -7.33 -18.03 -1.84
CA PRO A 134 -8.35 -18.24 -2.88
C PRO A 134 -9.45 -19.17 -2.36
N GLY A 135 -10.71 -18.83 -2.62
CA GLY A 135 -11.86 -19.62 -2.19
C GLY A 135 -12.26 -19.51 -0.71
N ASP A 136 -11.42 -18.93 0.15
CA ASP A 136 -11.73 -18.69 1.57
C ASP A 136 -11.34 -17.26 1.97
N LEU A 137 -12.33 -16.37 1.94
CA LEU A 137 -12.21 -14.97 2.32
C LEU A 137 -12.78 -14.70 3.73
N SER A 138 -13.12 -15.74 4.49
CA SER A 138 -13.73 -15.61 5.82
C SER A 138 -12.84 -14.87 6.84
N ARG A 139 -11.53 -14.84 6.57
CA ARG A 139 -10.50 -14.20 7.40
C ARG A 139 -10.10 -12.79 6.92
N LEU A 140 -10.73 -12.26 5.87
CA LEU A 140 -10.68 -10.84 5.53
C LEU A 140 -11.69 -10.10 6.40
N ASP A 141 -11.41 -10.07 7.69
CA ASP A 141 -12.26 -9.46 8.72
C ASP A 141 -11.80 -8.04 9.07
N ALA A 142 -12.49 -7.41 10.02
CA ALA A 142 -12.11 -6.11 10.55
C ALA A 142 -10.71 -6.09 11.18
N ALA A 143 -10.17 -7.24 11.62
CA ALA A 143 -8.82 -7.31 12.15
C ALA A 143 -7.78 -7.16 11.03
N PHE A 144 -7.97 -7.80 9.88
CA PHE A 144 -7.16 -7.54 8.68
C PHE A 144 -7.13 -6.04 8.32
N PHE A 145 -8.28 -5.38 8.45
CA PHE A 145 -8.43 -3.94 8.15
C PHE A 145 -7.72 -3.05 9.17
N THR A 146 -7.83 -3.41 10.45
CA THR A 146 -7.16 -2.71 11.54
C THR A 146 -5.65 -2.80 11.39
N MET A 147 -5.13 -3.93 10.89
CA MET A 147 -3.69 -4.15 10.74
C MET A 147 -3.02 -3.21 9.73
N ASN A 148 -3.76 -2.71 8.73
CA ASN A 148 -3.21 -1.68 7.83
C ASN A 148 -3.08 -0.31 8.51
N GLY A 149 -3.99 0.03 9.41
CA GLY A 149 -3.83 1.17 10.30
C GLY A 149 -2.65 1.00 11.26
N VAL A 150 -2.50 -0.20 11.85
CA VAL A 150 -1.37 -0.55 12.71
C VAL A 150 -0.05 -0.43 11.95
N MET A 151 0.01 -0.84 10.69
CA MET A 151 1.20 -0.72 9.86
C MET A 151 1.62 0.75 9.71
N SER A 152 0.67 1.65 9.39
CA SER A 152 0.94 3.09 9.27
C SER A 152 1.49 3.69 10.56
N VAL A 153 0.84 3.39 11.69
CA VAL A 153 1.25 3.87 13.01
C VAL A 153 2.62 3.30 13.39
N THR A 154 2.91 2.06 13.04
CA THR A 154 4.20 1.41 13.30
C THR A 154 5.32 2.12 12.54
N VAL A 155 5.19 2.25 11.21
CA VAL A 155 6.24 2.91 10.40
C VAL A 155 6.45 4.35 10.84
N PHE A 156 5.38 5.12 11.07
CA PHE A 156 5.49 6.49 11.54
C PHE A 156 6.09 6.58 12.95
N GLY A 157 5.64 5.74 13.89
CA GLY A 157 6.11 5.76 15.28
C GLY A 157 7.60 5.46 15.38
N PHE A 158 8.08 4.48 14.64
CA PHE A 158 9.52 4.16 14.59
C PHE A 158 10.33 5.23 13.86
N ALA A 159 9.81 5.83 12.80
CA ALA A 159 10.43 7.00 12.16
C ALA A 159 10.54 8.19 13.13
N LEU A 160 9.52 8.42 13.95
CA LEU A 160 9.51 9.49 14.94
C LEU A 160 10.53 9.22 16.06
N VAL A 161 10.57 7.99 16.59
CA VAL A 161 11.57 7.57 17.60
C VAL A 161 12.98 7.78 17.07
N ASP A 162 13.25 7.40 15.83
CA ASP A 162 14.56 7.56 15.19
C ASP A 162 14.99 9.03 15.02
N ARG A 163 14.04 9.99 14.96
CA ARG A 163 14.34 11.43 14.86
C ARG A 163 14.49 12.12 16.21
N ILE A 164 14.00 11.50 17.29
CA ILE A 164 14.05 12.06 18.64
C ILE A 164 15.28 11.55 19.41
N LEU A 165 15.71 10.32 19.14
CA LEU A 165 16.89 9.68 19.74
C LEU A 165 18.15 9.96 18.94
#